data_AF-A0A1I6GBV3-F1
#
_entry.id   AF-A0A1I6GBV3-F1
#
_cell.length_a   1.000
_cell.length_b   1.000
_cell.length_c   1.000
_cell.angle_alpha   90.00
_cell.angle_beta   90.00
_cell.angle_gamma   90.00
#
_symmetry.space_group_name_H-M   'P 1'
#
loop_
_entity.id
_entity.type
_entity.pdbx_description
1 polymer ?
#
loop_
_entity_poly.entity_id
_entity_poly.type
_entity_poly.pdbx_seq_one_letter_code
_entity_poly.pdbx_strand_id
1 'polypeptide(L)'
;MHLRAIISGIACITALQGCDAVTTVVDAARDTTVAEVIGLGPDLPCDVDRFEARRMAGSYLRTANGTAGGTILAVSGRVRGGDAPLPRNLAVDDRKIRGLSADEQGDLSGRKQSHATPIAALNSRDSLPLAYQLGYRADGVDYGGPLVVGIPPLQDNIPASGQALHAGAVALTYTFVDDDGSAQTTQAIGDFAMRLGFGSGRAIFSIDNLQIESGPTLPFARLRWTRLGLCGARVVSSGQGVVSMYDHAGGRIPTFGPNADPSAGVLVFQATQFAASETTLGPTELGGVFAIQGDASSLTAVFLSRGGGSAPIP
;
A
#
# COMPACT_ATOMS: atom_id res chain seq x y z
N MET A 1 -17.18 -22.49 30.08
CA MET A 1 -17.93 -22.13 31.30
C MET A 1 -17.19 -20.96 31.96
N HIS A 2 -17.89 -19.82 32.08
CA HIS A 2 -17.49 -18.54 32.69
C HIS A 2 -16.30 -17.73 32.11
N LEU A 3 -16.66 -16.85 31.16
CA LEU A 3 -15.97 -15.59 30.88
C LEU A 3 -16.55 -14.52 31.83
N ARG A 4 -15.70 -13.84 32.62
CA ARG A 4 -16.10 -12.67 33.44
C ARG A 4 -15.89 -11.40 32.63
N ALA A 5 -16.97 -10.70 32.31
CA ALA A 5 -16.96 -9.33 31.78
C ALA A 5 -16.88 -8.34 32.95
N ILE A 6 -15.96 -7.39 32.88
CA ILE A 6 -15.91 -6.22 33.76
C ILE A 6 -16.61 -5.09 33.02
N ILE A 7 -17.84 -4.77 33.45
CA ILE A 7 -18.57 -3.56 33.04
C ILE A 7 -18.30 -2.52 34.13
N SER A 8 -17.47 -1.51 33.83
CA SER A 8 -17.39 -0.30 34.65
C SER A 8 -18.57 0.59 34.31
N GLY A 9 -19.36 0.92 35.33
CA GLY A 9 -20.55 1.74 35.23
C GLY A 9 -20.24 3.22 35.00
N ILE A 10 -21.02 3.83 34.11
CA ILE A 10 -21.25 5.27 34.09
C ILE A 10 -22.68 5.47 34.58
N ALA A 11 -22.80 6.16 35.72
CA ALA A 11 -24.06 6.51 36.33
C ALA A 11 -24.82 7.52 35.44
N CYS A 12 -26.05 7.16 35.08
CA CYS A 12 -26.98 8.00 34.36
C CYS A 12 -27.78 8.83 35.38
N ILE A 13 -27.55 10.15 35.43
CA ILE A 13 -28.38 11.10 36.17
C ILE A 13 -29.35 11.73 35.18
N THR A 14 -30.61 11.39 35.40
CA THR A 14 -31.89 11.95 34.91
C THR A 14 -31.87 13.28 34.14
N ALA A 15 -32.22 13.23 32.85
CA ALA A 15 -33.08 14.20 32.19
C ALA A 15 -33.96 13.47 31.16
N LEU A 16 -35.27 13.39 31.43
CA LEU A 16 -36.28 12.77 30.57
C LEU A 16 -36.47 13.59 29.28
N GLN A 17 -35.73 13.31 28.20
CA GLN A 17 -36.10 13.56 26.79
C GLN A 17 -35.23 12.77 25.77
N GLY A 18 -34.59 11.67 26.17
CA GLY A 18 -33.40 11.19 25.44
C GLY A 18 -33.44 9.82 24.75
N CYS A 19 -34.51 9.02 24.83
CA CYS A 19 -34.45 7.67 24.26
C CYS A 19 -34.73 7.62 22.76
N ASP A 20 -35.65 8.44 22.24
CA ASP A 20 -35.92 8.50 20.79
C ASP A 20 -34.79 9.16 20.01
N ALA A 21 -34.10 10.14 20.58
CA ALA A 21 -32.94 10.76 19.92
C ALA A 21 -31.77 9.78 19.78
N VAL A 22 -31.58 8.88 20.75
CA VAL A 22 -30.49 7.89 20.70
C VAL A 22 -30.83 6.75 19.73
N THR A 23 -32.07 6.26 19.69
CA THR A 23 -32.48 5.30 18.65
C THR A 23 -32.45 5.93 17.26
N THR A 24 -32.90 7.17 17.08
CA THR A 24 -32.84 7.84 15.77
C THR A 24 -31.40 8.12 15.33
N VAL A 25 -30.48 8.42 16.24
CA VAL A 25 -29.04 8.56 15.92
C VAL A 25 -28.37 7.21 15.68
N VAL A 26 -28.77 6.15 16.39
CA VAL A 26 -28.27 4.79 16.18
C VAL A 26 -28.83 4.18 14.90
N ASP A 27 -30.08 4.48 14.54
CA ASP A 27 -30.73 4.04 13.32
C ASP A 27 -30.27 4.87 12.12
N ALA A 28 -30.05 6.19 12.28
CA ALA A 28 -29.38 7.01 11.26
C ALA A 28 -27.90 6.62 11.09
N ALA A 29 -27.22 6.16 12.14
CA ALA A 29 -25.87 5.60 12.06
C ALA A 29 -25.86 4.19 11.44
N ARG A 30 -26.93 3.40 11.58
CA ARG A 30 -27.10 2.11 10.90
C ARG A 30 -27.44 2.28 9.42
N ASP A 31 -28.27 3.26 9.07
CA ASP A 31 -28.66 3.57 7.68
C ASP A 31 -27.57 4.34 6.90
N THR A 32 -26.54 4.87 7.57
CA THR A 32 -25.36 5.48 6.91
C THR A 32 -24.16 4.54 6.77
N THR A 33 -24.28 3.29 7.23
CA THR A 33 -23.19 2.31 7.15
C THR A 33 -23.46 1.24 6.11
N VAL A 34 -23.03 1.51 4.87
CA VAL A 34 -22.47 0.44 4.04
C VAL A 34 -21.39 -0.21 4.92
N ALA A 35 -21.61 -1.46 5.31
CA ALA A 35 -20.78 -2.20 6.25
C ALA A 35 -19.29 -1.98 5.94
N GLU A 36 -18.62 -1.19 6.78
CA GLU A 36 -17.21 -0.89 6.62
C GLU A 36 -16.41 -2.15 6.98
N VAL A 37 -15.74 -2.72 5.98
CA VAL A 37 -14.88 -3.88 6.18
C VAL A 37 -13.65 -3.45 6.95
N ILE A 38 -13.60 -3.89 8.20
CA ILE A 38 -12.36 -4.01 8.95
C ILE A 38 -11.63 -5.17 8.28
N GLY A 39 -10.57 -4.88 7.54
CA GLY A 39 -9.69 -5.93 7.01
C GLY A 39 -9.20 -6.84 8.13
N LEU A 40 -9.10 -8.13 7.86
CA LEU A 40 -8.42 -9.08 8.73
C LEU A 40 -7.15 -9.53 7.99
N GLY A 41 -6.21 -8.61 7.85
CA GLY A 41 -4.88 -8.91 7.30
C GLY A 41 -4.01 -9.60 8.35
N PRO A 42 -3.09 -10.51 7.97
CA PRO A 42 -2.15 -11.11 8.90
C PRO A 42 -1.26 -10.04 9.54
N ASP A 43 -1.03 -10.15 10.86
CA ASP A 43 -0.10 -9.29 11.59
C ASP A 43 1.33 -9.61 11.13
N LEU A 44 2.00 -8.65 10.48
CA LEU A 44 3.35 -8.82 9.95
C LEU A 44 4.35 -8.23 10.94
N PRO A 45 5.42 -8.97 11.33
CA PRO A 45 6.41 -8.46 12.27
C PRO A 45 7.08 -7.17 11.76
N CYS A 46 7.23 -6.23 12.68
CA CYS A 46 7.55 -4.82 12.42
C CYS A 46 9.03 -4.44 12.60
N ASP A 47 9.91 -5.40 12.93
CA ASP A 47 11.31 -5.11 13.23
C ASP A 47 12.17 -5.10 11.95
N VAL A 48 12.84 -3.96 11.71
CA VAL A 48 13.95 -3.87 10.76
C VAL A 48 15.22 -3.99 11.59
N ASP A 49 15.97 -5.10 11.44
CA ASP A 49 17.22 -5.26 12.16
C ASP A 49 18.24 -4.18 11.70
N ARG A 50 19.06 -3.68 12.62
CA ARG A 50 20.17 -2.74 12.34
C ARG A 50 21.09 -3.24 11.21
N PHE A 51 21.22 -4.56 11.05
CA PHE A 51 21.98 -5.18 9.96
C PHE A 51 21.27 -5.16 8.60
N GLU A 52 19.94 -5.03 8.58
CA GLU A 52 19.14 -4.89 7.35
C GLU A 52 19.21 -3.47 6.78
N ALA A 53 19.62 -2.49 7.56
CA ALA A 53 19.72 -1.11 7.09
C ALA A 53 20.88 -0.85 6.09
N ARG A 54 21.85 -1.79 5.99
CA ARG A 54 22.86 -1.84 4.91
C ARG A 54 22.41 -2.65 3.69
N ARG A 55 21.16 -3.11 3.69
CA ARG A 55 20.55 -3.95 2.67
C ARG A 55 19.46 -3.17 1.98
N MET A 56 19.09 -3.62 0.80
CA MET A 56 17.91 -3.10 0.14
C MET A 56 16.66 -3.66 0.82
N ALA A 57 15.61 -2.84 0.90
CA ALA A 57 14.29 -3.23 1.37
C ALA A 57 13.22 -2.79 0.36
N GLY A 58 12.04 -3.39 0.44
CA GLY A 58 10.97 -3.07 -0.49
C GLY A 58 9.68 -3.85 -0.24
N SER A 59 8.73 -3.66 -1.15
CA SER A 59 7.44 -4.36 -1.15
C SER A 59 7.10 -4.79 -2.58
N TYR A 60 6.56 -5.99 -2.72
CA TYR A 60 6.16 -6.58 -4.00
C TYR A 60 4.75 -7.13 -3.89
N LEU A 61 3.88 -6.77 -4.83
CA LEU A 61 2.58 -7.42 -4.96
C LEU A 61 2.71 -8.59 -5.92
N ARG A 62 2.73 -9.81 -5.39
CA ARG A 62 2.84 -11.05 -6.17
C ARG A 62 1.46 -11.51 -6.65
N THR A 63 1.26 -11.50 -7.95
CA THR A 63 0.07 -12.05 -8.61
C THR A 63 0.48 -13.26 -9.45
N ALA A 64 -0.28 -14.36 -9.40
CA ALA A 64 -0.07 -15.44 -10.35
C ALA A 64 -0.72 -15.04 -11.69
N ASN A 65 -0.02 -15.22 -12.80
CA ASN A 65 -0.51 -14.84 -14.12
C ASN A 65 -1.85 -15.55 -14.41
N GLY A 66 -2.84 -14.77 -14.87
CA GLY A 66 -4.19 -15.28 -15.13
C GLY A 66 -5.08 -15.42 -13.89
N THR A 67 -4.63 -14.99 -12.71
CA THR A 67 -5.47 -14.90 -11.50
C THR A 67 -5.79 -13.46 -11.14
N ALA A 68 -6.98 -13.23 -10.59
CA ALA A 68 -7.28 -11.96 -9.95
C ALA A 68 -6.59 -11.91 -8.57
N GLY A 69 -6.08 -10.74 -8.23
CA GLY A 69 -5.56 -10.46 -6.91
C GLY A 69 -4.06 -10.73 -6.74
N GLY A 70 -3.62 -10.93 -5.51
CA GLY A 70 -2.18 -11.05 -5.21
C GLY A 70 -1.84 -10.95 -3.73
N THR A 71 -0.65 -11.41 -3.39
CA THR A 71 -0.09 -11.39 -2.03
C THR A 71 1.02 -10.36 -1.96
N ILE A 72 0.95 -9.47 -0.96
CA ILE A 72 2.08 -8.57 -0.70
C ILE A 72 3.19 -9.34 0.01
N LEU A 73 4.41 -9.21 -0.51
CA LEU A 73 5.62 -9.78 0.04
C LEU A 73 6.60 -8.66 0.40
N ALA A 74 7.25 -8.81 1.56
CA ALA A 74 8.42 -8.01 1.88
C ALA A 74 9.58 -8.44 0.96
N VAL A 75 10.35 -7.45 0.52
CA VAL A 75 11.52 -7.66 -0.34
C VAL A 75 12.75 -7.21 0.42
N SER A 76 13.79 -8.03 0.37
CA SER A 76 15.13 -7.67 0.82
C SER A 76 16.13 -7.85 -0.32
N GLY A 77 17.30 -7.23 -0.22
CA GLY A 77 18.31 -7.38 -1.27
C GLY A 77 19.65 -6.75 -0.92
N ARG A 78 20.46 -6.52 -1.93
CA ARG A 78 21.71 -5.76 -1.84
C ARG A 78 21.71 -4.65 -2.87
N VAL A 79 22.56 -3.67 -2.62
CA VAL A 79 22.83 -2.60 -3.57
C VAL A 79 24.09 -2.95 -4.35
N ARG A 80 24.12 -2.65 -5.66
CA ARG A 80 25.37 -2.60 -6.43
C ARG A 80 25.99 -1.22 -6.20
N GLY A 81 27.21 -1.16 -5.65
CA GLY A 81 27.92 0.10 -5.44
C GLY A 81 28.24 0.83 -6.75
N GLY A 82 28.40 2.15 -6.67
CA GLY A 82 28.58 3.08 -7.79
C GLY A 82 27.83 4.39 -7.53
N ASP A 83 27.90 5.33 -8.48
CA ASP A 83 27.25 6.65 -8.36
C ASP A 83 25.72 6.58 -8.47
N ALA A 84 25.18 5.54 -9.11
CA ALA A 84 23.76 5.22 -9.19
C ALA A 84 23.52 3.83 -8.59
N PRO A 85 23.21 3.72 -7.28
CA PRO A 85 23.00 2.44 -6.64
C PRO A 85 21.79 1.73 -7.27
N LEU A 86 21.98 0.51 -7.77
CA LEU A 86 20.93 -0.29 -8.41
C LEU A 86 20.64 -1.59 -7.64
N PRO A 87 19.41 -2.15 -7.78
CA PRO A 87 19.06 -3.43 -7.19
C PRO A 87 19.95 -4.59 -7.57
N ARG A 88 20.30 -5.40 -6.57
CA ARG A 88 21.04 -6.65 -6.74
C ARG A 88 20.57 -7.71 -5.76
N ASN A 89 20.48 -8.96 -6.20
CA ASN A 89 20.16 -10.12 -5.33
C ASN A 89 18.86 -9.94 -4.53
N LEU A 90 17.79 -9.49 -5.19
CA LEU A 90 16.48 -9.37 -4.57
C LEU A 90 15.98 -10.73 -4.07
N ALA A 91 15.62 -10.78 -2.80
CA ALA A 91 14.92 -11.89 -2.18
C ALA A 91 13.48 -11.46 -1.96
N VAL A 92 12.57 -12.18 -2.61
CA VAL A 92 11.13 -12.05 -2.46
C VAL A 92 10.73 -13.34 -1.75
N ASP A 93 10.28 -13.27 -0.50
CA ASP A 93 10.04 -14.45 0.36
C ASP A 93 11.32 -15.26 0.71
N ASP A 94 11.20 -16.38 1.42
CA ASP A 94 12.30 -17.33 1.74
C ASP A 94 12.96 -17.93 0.48
N ARG A 95 12.33 -17.75 -0.68
CA ARG A 95 12.80 -18.21 -1.99
C ARG A 95 13.61 -17.10 -2.68
N LYS A 96 14.89 -17.02 -2.34
CA LYS A 96 15.84 -16.07 -2.95
C LYS A 96 15.80 -16.10 -4.50
N ILE A 97 15.34 -15.03 -5.14
CA ILE A 97 15.52 -14.78 -6.57
C ILE A 97 16.97 -14.30 -6.77
N ARG A 98 17.90 -15.24 -6.83
CA ARG A 98 19.33 -14.91 -6.98
C ARG A 98 19.63 -14.44 -8.40
N GLY A 99 20.31 -13.30 -8.51
CA GLY A 99 20.96 -12.87 -9.75
C GLY A 99 20.24 -11.80 -10.57
N LEU A 100 19.13 -11.22 -10.10
CA LEU A 100 18.58 -10.02 -10.73
C LEU A 100 19.62 -8.89 -10.70
N SER A 101 20.04 -8.45 -11.88
CA SER A 101 21.00 -7.36 -12.10
C SER A 101 20.47 -6.44 -13.18
N ALA A 102 20.56 -5.14 -12.95
CA ALA A 102 20.19 -4.12 -13.93
C ALA A 102 21.12 -4.13 -15.15
N ASP A 103 20.55 -3.99 -16.33
CA ASP A 103 21.23 -3.60 -17.55
C ASP A 103 21.30 -2.07 -17.72
N GLU A 104 21.71 -1.60 -18.91
CA GLU A 104 21.87 -0.18 -19.22
C GLU A 104 20.55 0.59 -19.25
N GLN A 105 19.42 -0.09 -19.45
CA GLN A 105 18.07 0.47 -19.49
C GLN A 105 17.39 0.43 -18.11
N GLY A 106 18.07 -0.15 -17.12
CA GLY A 106 17.54 -0.37 -15.78
C GLY A 106 16.67 -1.64 -15.68
N ASP A 107 16.51 -2.41 -16.75
CA ASP A 107 15.80 -3.68 -16.71
C ASP A 107 16.62 -4.68 -15.89
N LEU A 108 15.97 -5.34 -14.93
CA LEU A 108 16.61 -6.38 -14.13
C LEU A 108 16.40 -7.72 -14.81
N SER A 109 17.46 -8.49 -15.09
CA SER A 109 17.32 -9.89 -15.56
C SER A 109 18.08 -10.85 -14.65
N GLY A 110 17.54 -12.07 -14.48
CA GLY A 110 18.07 -13.04 -13.52
C GLY A 110 17.65 -14.48 -13.77
N ARG A 111 17.94 -15.37 -12.81
CA ARG A 111 17.56 -16.79 -12.88
C ARG A 111 16.04 -16.97 -12.82
N LYS A 112 15.54 -18.17 -13.14
CA LYS A 112 14.11 -18.51 -13.12
C LYS A 112 13.25 -17.63 -14.05
N GLN A 113 13.83 -17.20 -15.18
CA GLN A 113 13.18 -16.28 -16.14
C GLN A 113 12.70 -14.99 -15.45
N SER A 114 13.42 -14.58 -14.39
CA SER A 114 13.07 -13.35 -13.68
C SER A 114 13.51 -12.14 -14.50
N HIS A 115 12.56 -11.23 -14.70
CA HIS A 115 12.74 -9.97 -15.39
C HIS A 115 12.02 -8.88 -14.58
N ALA A 116 12.57 -7.67 -14.52
CA ALA A 116 11.87 -6.54 -13.93
C ALA A 116 12.07 -5.31 -14.79
N THR A 117 10.99 -4.71 -15.27
CA THR A 117 11.05 -3.52 -16.12
C THR A 117 10.71 -2.27 -15.31
N PRO A 118 11.45 -1.15 -15.44
CA PRO A 118 11.13 0.09 -14.75
C PRO A 118 9.71 0.58 -15.03
N ILE A 119 9.01 1.05 -14.00
CA ILE A 119 7.73 1.75 -14.18
C ILE A 119 8.03 3.22 -14.44
N ALA A 120 8.11 3.60 -15.72
CA ALA A 120 8.56 4.92 -16.16
C ALA A 120 7.79 6.08 -15.48
N ALA A 121 6.48 5.93 -15.28
CA ALA A 121 5.65 6.94 -14.62
C ALA A 121 6.05 7.24 -13.15
N LEU A 122 6.77 6.31 -12.49
CA LEU A 122 7.19 6.42 -11.09
C LEU A 122 8.68 6.74 -10.93
N ASN A 123 9.51 6.34 -11.89
CA ASN A 123 10.96 6.52 -11.82
C ASN A 123 11.37 7.84 -12.47
N SER A 124 11.21 8.94 -11.73
CA SER A 124 11.70 10.27 -12.16
C SER A 124 13.21 10.46 -11.99
N ARG A 125 13.95 9.38 -11.78
CA ARG A 125 15.38 9.35 -11.41
C ARG A 125 16.01 8.02 -11.81
N ASP A 126 17.33 8.03 -11.86
CA ASP A 126 18.15 6.86 -12.25
C ASP A 126 18.76 6.14 -11.03
N SER A 127 18.33 6.49 -9.81
CA SER A 127 18.85 5.94 -8.56
C SER A 127 17.73 5.51 -7.61
N LEU A 128 18.07 4.68 -6.62
CA LEU A 128 17.12 4.20 -5.62
C LEU A 128 16.48 5.35 -4.82
N PRO A 129 15.26 5.13 -4.31
CA PRO A 129 14.34 4.02 -4.59
C PRO A 129 13.77 4.06 -6.01
N LEU A 130 13.45 2.86 -6.52
CA LEU A 130 12.92 2.63 -7.86
C LEU A 130 11.74 1.65 -7.81
N ALA A 131 10.82 1.82 -8.75
CA ALA A 131 9.66 0.96 -8.97
C ALA A 131 9.82 0.15 -10.27
N TYR A 132 9.39 -1.12 -10.23
CA TYR A 132 9.52 -2.07 -11.32
C TYR A 132 8.25 -2.90 -11.46
N GLN A 133 7.98 -3.37 -12.68
CA GLN A 133 7.11 -4.51 -12.93
C GLN A 133 7.97 -5.77 -12.93
N LEU A 134 7.94 -6.55 -11.84
CA LEU A 134 8.70 -7.79 -11.70
C LEU A 134 7.86 -8.97 -12.21
N GLY A 135 8.46 -9.84 -13.02
CA GLY A 135 7.93 -11.15 -13.40
C GLY A 135 8.95 -12.26 -13.16
N TYR A 136 8.50 -13.45 -12.76
CA TYR A 136 9.36 -14.63 -12.59
C TYR A 136 8.56 -15.94 -12.58
N ARG A 137 9.23 -17.07 -12.85
CA ARG A 137 8.63 -18.41 -12.74
C ARG A 137 9.06 -19.13 -11.47
N ALA A 138 8.14 -19.71 -10.71
CA ALA A 138 8.46 -20.60 -9.60
C ALA A 138 7.52 -21.79 -9.55
N ASP A 139 8.09 -22.99 -9.41
CA ASP A 139 7.35 -24.27 -9.33
C ASP A 139 6.33 -24.44 -10.47
N GLY A 140 6.70 -24.01 -11.69
CA GLY A 140 5.82 -24.10 -12.87
C GLY A 140 4.76 -23.00 -12.98
N VAL A 141 4.67 -22.09 -12.01
CA VAL A 141 3.73 -20.96 -12.01
C VAL A 141 4.46 -19.67 -12.37
N ASP A 142 3.91 -18.92 -13.32
CA ASP A 142 4.37 -17.58 -13.65
C ASP A 142 3.74 -16.56 -12.71
N TYR A 143 4.58 -15.77 -12.07
CA TYR A 143 4.18 -14.69 -11.20
C TYR A 143 4.60 -13.36 -11.80
N GLY A 144 3.81 -12.32 -11.53
CA GLY A 144 4.13 -10.95 -11.88
C GLY A 144 3.50 -9.95 -10.92
N GLY A 145 3.96 -8.71 -10.99
CA GLY A 145 3.33 -7.59 -10.31
C GLY A 145 4.28 -6.44 -10.01
N PRO A 146 3.77 -5.36 -9.40
CA PRO A 146 4.59 -4.22 -9.10
C PRO A 146 5.48 -4.45 -7.87
N LEU A 147 6.69 -3.91 -7.96
CA LEU A 147 7.77 -3.95 -6.98
C LEU A 147 8.25 -2.53 -6.71
N VAL A 148 8.51 -2.18 -5.45
CA VAL A 148 9.26 -0.98 -5.07
C VAL A 148 10.41 -1.38 -4.17
N VAL A 149 11.60 -0.88 -4.45
CA VAL A 149 12.81 -1.17 -3.67
C VAL A 149 13.65 0.09 -3.45
N GLY A 150 14.34 0.14 -2.32
CA GLY A 150 15.17 1.26 -1.92
C GLY A 150 16.12 0.93 -0.78
N ILE A 151 16.90 1.93 -0.37
CA ILE A 151 17.74 1.85 0.83
C ILE A 151 16.84 2.21 2.03
N PRO A 152 16.57 1.29 2.98
CA PRO A 152 15.81 1.62 4.17
C PRO A 152 16.62 2.55 5.09
N PRO A 153 15.97 3.43 5.87
CA PRO A 153 16.66 4.21 6.90
C PRO A 153 17.18 3.29 8.02
N LEU A 154 18.22 3.74 8.73
CA LEU A 154 18.62 3.10 9.99
C LEU A 154 17.49 3.25 11.02
N GLN A 155 17.22 2.21 11.82
CA GLN A 155 16.23 2.24 12.91
C GLN A 155 16.42 3.45 13.84
N ASP A 156 17.67 3.73 14.23
CA ASP A 156 18.04 4.84 15.12
C ASP A 156 17.78 6.22 14.49
N ASN A 157 17.64 6.29 13.17
CA ASN A 157 17.39 7.54 12.42
C ASN A 157 15.90 7.77 12.13
N ILE A 158 15.02 6.84 12.53
CA ILE A 158 13.57 7.01 12.35
C ILE A 158 13.07 7.93 13.46
N PRO A 159 12.36 9.03 13.14
CA PRO A 159 11.82 9.89 14.17
C PRO A 159 10.90 9.13 15.11
N ALA A 160 11.08 9.32 16.42
CA ALA A 160 10.18 8.75 17.44
C ALA A 160 8.90 9.58 17.64
N SER A 161 8.87 10.82 17.14
CA SER A 161 7.76 11.75 17.29
C SER A 161 7.65 12.71 16.11
N GLY A 162 6.59 13.52 16.07
CA GLY A 162 6.31 14.44 14.97
C GLY A 162 5.49 13.81 13.84
N GLN A 163 5.42 14.53 12.72
CA GLN A 163 4.72 14.11 11.52
C GLN A 163 5.62 14.29 10.29
N ALA A 164 5.40 13.45 9.28
CA ALA A 164 5.98 13.61 7.95
C ALA A 164 4.90 13.53 6.89
N LEU A 165 5.08 14.27 5.81
CA LEU A 165 4.27 14.17 4.60
C LEU A 165 5.18 13.75 3.46
N HIS A 166 4.79 12.67 2.79
CA HIS A 166 5.40 12.25 1.53
C HIS A 166 4.36 12.38 0.43
N ALA A 167 4.78 12.84 -0.74
CA ALA A 167 3.95 12.92 -1.92
C ALA A 167 4.73 12.41 -3.14
N GLY A 168 4.01 11.99 -4.17
CA GLY A 168 4.62 11.53 -5.40
C GLY A 168 3.61 10.92 -6.35
N ALA A 169 4.08 9.99 -7.17
CA ALA A 169 3.27 9.36 -8.21
C ALA A 169 2.69 8.02 -7.73
N VAL A 170 1.52 7.68 -8.24
CA VAL A 170 0.93 6.34 -8.17
C VAL A 170 0.61 5.85 -9.58
N ALA A 171 0.86 4.58 -9.83
CA ALA A 171 0.36 3.85 -10.99
C ALA A 171 -0.58 2.76 -10.48
N LEU A 172 -1.77 2.67 -11.05
CA LEU A 172 -2.80 1.73 -10.64
C LEU A 172 -3.34 0.94 -11.83
N THR A 173 -3.79 -0.27 -11.53
CA THR A 173 -4.55 -1.13 -12.43
C THR A 173 -5.86 -1.48 -11.74
N TYR A 174 -6.96 -1.10 -12.36
CA TYR A 174 -8.31 -1.44 -11.93
C TYR A 174 -8.92 -2.43 -12.91
N THR A 175 -9.28 -3.61 -12.42
CA THR A 175 -9.98 -4.63 -13.20
C THR A 175 -11.36 -4.82 -12.60
N PHE A 176 -12.40 -4.81 -13.42
CA PHE A 176 -13.75 -5.19 -13.01
C PHE A 176 -14.33 -6.20 -13.98
N VAL A 177 -15.22 -7.05 -13.47
CA VAL A 177 -15.99 -8.01 -14.26
C VAL A 177 -17.37 -7.40 -14.47
N ASP A 178 -17.75 -7.20 -15.73
CA ASP A 178 -19.06 -6.66 -16.11
C ASP A 178 -20.16 -7.74 -15.97
N ASP A 179 -21.42 -7.34 -16.12
CA ASP A 179 -22.59 -8.21 -15.96
C ASP A 179 -22.61 -9.39 -16.97
N ASP A 180 -21.90 -9.26 -18.08
CA ASP A 180 -21.72 -10.32 -19.09
C ASP A 180 -20.56 -11.29 -18.77
N GLY A 181 -19.87 -11.08 -17.65
CA GLY A 181 -18.71 -11.86 -17.23
C GLY A 181 -17.40 -11.45 -17.90
N SER A 182 -17.38 -10.39 -18.72
CA SER A 182 -16.17 -9.88 -19.35
C SER A 182 -15.34 -9.07 -18.37
N ALA A 183 -14.03 -9.34 -18.31
CA ALA A 183 -13.10 -8.57 -17.48
C ALA A 183 -12.59 -7.35 -18.27
N GLN A 184 -12.85 -6.15 -17.75
CA GLN A 184 -12.30 -4.90 -18.27
C GLN A 184 -11.19 -4.40 -17.36
N THR A 185 -10.10 -3.93 -17.96
CA THR A 185 -8.95 -3.41 -17.21
C THR A 185 -8.67 -1.97 -17.60
N THR A 186 -8.51 -1.12 -16.59
CA THR A 186 -8.10 0.28 -16.69
C THR A 186 -6.74 0.44 -16.07
N GLN A 187 -5.83 1.11 -16.78
CA GLN A 187 -4.56 1.56 -16.23
C GLN A 187 -4.59 3.08 -16.09
N ALA A 188 -4.15 3.57 -14.94
CA ALA A 188 -4.12 4.99 -14.66
C ALA A 188 -2.89 5.37 -13.85
N ILE A 189 -2.48 6.63 -14.00
CA ILE A 189 -1.47 7.27 -13.18
C ILE A 189 -2.11 8.41 -12.39
N GLY A 190 -1.52 8.81 -11.27
CA GLY A 190 -1.98 9.98 -10.54
C GLY A 190 -1.00 10.37 -9.45
N ASP A 191 -1.48 11.17 -8.50
CA ASP A 191 -0.69 11.60 -7.37
C ASP A 191 -1.10 10.83 -6.11
N PHE A 192 -0.15 10.63 -5.21
CA PHE A 192 -0.44 10.18 -3.85
C PHE A 192 0.08 11.16 -2.82
N ALA A 193 -0.55 11.13 -1.65
CA ALA A 193 -0.05 11.73 -0.43
C ALA A 193 -0.11 10.73 0.72
N MET A 194 0.94 10.70 1.53
CA MET A 194 1.07 9.87 2.72
C MET A 194 1.46 10.75 3.90
N ARG A 195 0.59 10.83 4.90
CA ARG A 195 0.89 11.49 6.18
C ARG A 195 1.22 10.45 7.22
N LEU A 196 2.42 10.54 7.79
CA LEU A 196 2.94 9.70 8.86
C LEU A 196 2.90 10.47 10.18
N GLY A 197 2.41 9.85 11.25
CA GLY A 197 2.45 10.40 12.60
C GLY A 197 3.27 9.50 13.52
N PHE A 198 4.57 9.75 13.63
CA PHE A 198 5.54 8.90 14.35
C PHE A 198 5.15 8.67 15.81
N GLY A 199 4.73 9.72 16.52
CA GLY A 199 4.31 9.59 17.92
C GLY A 199 2.99 8.82 18.10
N SER A 200 2.15 8.78 17.07
CA SER A 200 0.88 8.03 17.10
C SER A 200 1.00 6.60 16.56
N GLY A 201 2.09 6.29 15.84
CA GLY A 201 2.21 5.03 15.10
C GLY A 201 1.15 4.86 14.00
N ARG A 202 0.61 5.97 13.46
CA ARG A 202 -0.46 5.94 12.45
C ARG A 202 -0.07 6.64 11.16
N ALA A 203 -0.68 6.20 10.06
CA ALA A 203 -0.56 6.83 8.76
C ALA A 203 -1.91 6.95 8.03
N ILE A 204 -1.96 7.90 7.11
CA ILE A 204 -3.09 8.13 6.20
C ILE A 204 -2.52 8.25 4.80
N PHE A 205 -3.11 7.51 3.86
CA PHE A 205 -2.78 7.52 2.45
C PHE A 205 -3.96 8.04 1.63
N SER A 206 -3.69 8.79 0.57
CA SER A 206 -4.68 9.20 -0.40
C SER A 206 -4.11 9.23 -1.80
N ILE A 207 -4.97 9.00 -2.79
CA ILE A 207 -4.70 9.18 -4.20
C ILE A 207 -5.74 10.10 -4.83
N ASP A 208 -5.29 10.94 -5.75
CA ASP A 208 -6.12 11.85 -6.55
C ASP A 208 -5.44 12.15 -7.89
N ASN A 209 -6.00 13.09 -8.65
CA ASN A 209 -5.51 13.52 -9.97
C ASN A 209 -5.27 12.36 -10.96
N LEU A 210 -6.19 11.40 -10.99
CA LEU A 210 -6.07 10.21 -11.80
C LEU A 210 -6.24 10.52 -13.29
N GLN A 211 -5.26 10.10 -14.09
CA GLN A 211 -5.22 10.17 -15.54
C GLN A 211 -5.23 8.75 -16.10
N ILE A 212 -6.20 8.46 -16.96
CA ILE A 212 -6.35 7.13 -17.58
C ILE A 212 -5.37 7.02 -18.73
N GLU A 213 -4.50 6.03 -18.66
CA GLU A 213 -3.53 5.68 -19.71
C GLU A 213 -4.17 4.74 -20.73
N SER A 214 -5.00 3.80 -20.26
CA SER A 214 -5.72 2.86 -21.12
C SER A 214 -6.94 2.27 -20.41
N GLY A 215 -7.91 1.80 -21.19
CA GLY A 215 -9.14 1.16 -20.69
C GLY A 215 -10.29 2.14 -20.47
N PRO A 216 -11.39 1.67 -19.84
CA PRO A 216 -12.58 2.49 -19.56
C PRO A 216 -12.33 3.51 -18.44
N THR A 217 -13.33 4.34 -18.15
CA THR A 217 -13.26 5.31 -17.06
C THR A 217 -13.28 4.65 -15.70
N LEU A 218 -12.47 5.16 -14.75
CA LEU A 218 -12.53 4.71 -13.36
C LEU A 218 -13.85 5.15 -12.71
N PRO A 219 -14.45 4.30 -11.85
CA PRO A 219 -15.68 4.65 -11.12
C PRO A 219 -15.42 5.65 -9.98
N PHE A 220 -14.16 5.92 -9.64
CA PHE A 220 -13.75 6.86 -8.59
C PHE A 220 -12.75 7.88 -9.14
N ALA A 221 -12.76 9.08 -8.55
CA ALA A 221 -11.77 10.13 -8.80
C ALA A 221 -10.70 10.21 -7.71
N ARG A 222 -11.01 9.70 -6.50
CA ARG A 222 -10.13 9.78 -5.33
C ARG A 222 -10.33 8.57 -4.42
N LEU A 223 -9.26 8.13 -3.79
CA LEU A 223 -9.29 7.12 -2.74
C LEU A 223 -8.53 7.60 -1.52
N ARG A 224 -9.02 7.24 -0.34
CA ARG A 224 -8.40 7.52 0.94
C ARG A 224 -8.35 6.26 1.80
N TRP A 225 -7.17 5.97 2.34
CA TRP A 225 -6.93 4.88 3.28
C TRP A 225 -6.50 5.46 4.62
N THR A 226 -7.27 5.20 5.68
CA THR A 226 -6.98 5.68 7.04
C THR A 226 -6.67 4.53 7.99
N ARG A 227 -6.14 4.86 9.17
CA ARG A 227 -5.80 3.90 10.23
C ARG A 227 -4.71 2.88 9.84
N LEU A 228 -3.85 3.24 8.89
CA LEU A 228 -2.65 2.47 8.61
C LEU A 228 -1.73 2.49 9.84
N GLY A 229 -1.08 1.36 10.13
CA GLY A 229 -0.08 1.24 11.19
C GLY A 229 1.29 1.66 10.68
N LEU A 230 2.01 2.45 11.47
CA LEU A 230 3.40 2.81 11.25
C LEU A 230 4.28 2.05 12.24
N CYS A 231 5.19 1.26 11.70
CA CYS A 231 6.02 0.29 12.39
C CYS A 231 7.48 0.47 11.95
N GLY A 232 8.26 1.25 12.69
CA GLY A 232 9.61 1.62 12.28
C GLY A 232 9.59 2.29 10.89
N ALA A 233 10.28 1.69 9.91
CA ALA A 233 10.33 2.21 8.54
C ALA A 233 9.12 1.80 7.70
N ARG A 234 8.26 0.90 8.18
CA ARG A 234 7.19 0.28 7.39
C ARG A 234 5.83 0.88 7.73
N VAL A 235 4.97 0.98 6.72
CA VAL A 235 3.55 1.29 6.88
C VAL A 235 2.75 0.10 6.39
N VAL A 236 1.84 -0.41 7.22
CA VAL A 236 1.03 -1.60 6.89
C VAL A 236 -0.44 -1.37 7.22
N SER A 237 -1.34 -2.03 6.49
CA SER A 237 -2.73 -2.14 6.93
C SER A 237 -2.79 -3.21 8.03
N SER A 238 -2.96 -2.79 9.30
CA SER A 238 -3.07 -3.69 10.46
C SER A 238 -4.46 -4.35 10.56
N GLY A 239 -5.05 -4.70 9.43
CA GLY A 239 -6.45 -5.09 9.29
C GLY A 239 -7.47 -3.95 9.54
N GLN A 240 -7.22 -3.07 10.51
CA GLN A 240 -8.13 -1.98 10.87
C GLN A 240 -8.15 -0.78 9.90
N GLY A 241 -7.47 -0.90 8.76
CA GLY A 241 -7.42 0.14 7.75
C GLY A 241 -8.79 0.34 7.12
N VAL A 242 -9.24 1.60 7.03
CA VAL A 242 -10.52 1.94 6.38
C VAL A 242 -10.24 2.58 5.04
N VAL A 243 -10.77 1.98 3.98
CA VAL A 243 -10.72 2.49 2.61
C VAL A 243 -12.01 3.22 2.29
N SER A 244 -11.91 4.41 1.69
CA SER A 244 -13.03 5.17 1.16
C SER A 244 -12.71 5.63 -0.25
N MET A 245 -13.61 5.35 -1.20
CA MET A 245 -13.55 5.84 -2.57
C MET A 245 -14.56 6.97 -2.75
N TYR A 246 -14.22 7.91 -3.62
CA TYR A 246 -15.04 9.08 -3.93
C TYR A 246 -15.19 9.23 -5.43
N ASP A 247 -16.40 9.54 -5.90
CA ASP A 247 -16.68 9.87 -7.28
C ASP A 247 -16.15 11.26 -7.68
N HIS A 248 -16.37 11.63 -8.94
CA HIS A 248 -15.95 12.93 -9.51
C HIS A 248 -16.71 14.13 -8.93
N ALA A 249 -17.89 13.92 -8.33
CA ALA A 249 -18.67 14.94 -7.63
C ALA A 249 -18.27 15.07 -6.14
N GLY A 250 -17.39 14.18 -5.66
CA GLY A 250 -16.96 14.12 -4.26
C GLY A 250 -17.86 13.27 -3.36
N GLY A 251 -18.87 12.61 -3.92
CA GLY A 251 -19.71 11.65 -3.21
C GLY A 251 -18.93 10.39 -2.85
N ARG A 252 -19.13 9.87 -1.64
CA ARG A 252 -18.52 8.59 -1.23
C ARG A 252 -19.24 7.45 -1.97
N ILE A 253 -18.48 6.53 -2.56
CA ILE A 253 -19.00 5.34 -3.21
C ILE A 253 -18.55 4.06 -2.47
N PRO A 254 -19.28 2.94 -2.61
CA PRO A 254 -18.85 1.65 -2.11
C PRO A 254 -17.45 1.27 -2.64
N THR A 255 -16.58 0.77 -1.75
CA THR A 255 -15.20 0.35 -2.09
C THR A 255 -15.18 -0.85 -3.02
N PHE A 256 -16.14 -1.75 -2.82
CA PHE A 256 -16.46 -2.85 -3.72
C PHE A 256 -17.85 -2.52 -4.27
N GLY A 257 -18.11 -2.80 -5.55
CA GLY A 257 -19.35 -2.39 -6.24
C GLY A 257 -20.65 -2.73 -5.48
N PRO A 258 -21.81 -2.23 -5.92
CA PRO A 258 -23.05 -2.25 -5.14
C PRO A 258 -23.52 -3.63 -4.66
N ASN A 259 -23.06 -4.72 -5.30
CA ASN A 259 -23.44 -6.10 -4.99
C ASN A 259 -22.30 -6.93 -4.36
N ALA A 260 -21.14 -6.34 -4.12
CA ALA A 260 -19.98 -7.09 -3.68
C ALA A 260 -20.10 -7.53 -2.22
N ASP A 261 -19.76 -8.80 -1.94
CA ASP A 261 -19.65 -9.28 -0.57
C ASP A 261 -18.44 -8.63 0.12
N PRO A 262 -18.65 -7.75 1.12
CA PRO A 262 -17.56 -7.06 1.79
C PRO A 262 -16.66 -8.05 2.57
N SER A 263 -17.22 -9.19 3.00
CA SER A 263 -16.51 -10.22 3.76
C SER A 263 -15.58 -11.09 2.90
N ALA A 264 -15.81 -11.13 1.59
CA ALA A 264 -14.94 -11.78 0.62
C ALA A 264 -13.75 -10.91 0.18
N GLY A 265 -13.72 -9.64 0.61
CA GLY A 265 -12.73 -8.68 0.17
C GLY A 265 -11.36 -8.82 0.83
N VAL A 266 -10.29 -8.66 0.05
CA VAL A 266 -8.91 -8.56 0.53
C VAL A 266 -8.42 -7.12 0.42
N LEU A 267 -8.05 -6.53 1.57
CA LEU A 267 -7.49 -5.19 1.68
C LEU A 267 -6.07 -5.26 2.24
N VAL A 268 -5.07 -5.13 1.38
CA VAL A 268 -3.66 -5.22 1.77
C VAL A 268 -2.90 -3.96 1.35
N PHE A 269 -2.10 -3.43 2.26
CA PHE A 269 -1.30 -2.23 2.05
C PHE A 269 0.06 -2.44 2.68
N GLN A 270 1.13 -2.15 1.93
CA GLN A 270 2.47 -2.11 2.48
C GLN A 270 3.30 -1.02 1.81
N ALA A 271 3.91 -0.17 2.63
CA ALA A 271 4.91 0.80 2.21
C ALA A 271 6.17 0.68 3.06
N THR A 272 7.26 1.16 2.49
CA THR A 272 8.56 1.26 3.13
C THR A 272 9.06 2.69 2.96
N GLN A 273 9.54 3.27 4.05
CA GLN A 273 10.30 4.51 4.04
C GLN A 273 11.73 4.23 3.58
N PHE A 274 12.30 5.13 2.80
CA PHE A 274 13.63 5.02 2.23
C PHE A 274 14.49 6.23 2.59
N ALA A 275 15.79 5.97 2.74
CA ALA A 275 16.83 6.97 2.81
C ALA A 275 17.41 7.20 1.40
N ALA A 276 17.79 8.44 1.08
CA ALA A 276 18.44 8.76 -0.20
C ALA A 276 19.80 8.06 -0.38
N SER A 277 20.49 7.78 0.72
CA SER A 277 21.77 7.06 0.74
C SER A 277 21.97 6.35 2.10
N GLU A 278 22.97 5.47 2.18
CA GLU A 278 23.36 4.82 3.45
C GLU A 278 23.81 5.81 4.55
N THR A 279 24.20 7.03 4.17
CA THR A 279 24.68 8.07 5.09
C THR A 279 23.61 9.11 5.43
N THR A 280 22.45 9.06 4.78
CA THR A 280 21.36 10.03 5.00
C THR A 280 20.73 9.83 6.38
N LEU A 281 20.54 10.91 7.11
CA LEU A 281 19.84 10.90 8.39
C LEU A 281 18.33 10.81 8.15
N GLY A 282 17.80 9.63 8.37
CA GLY A 282 16.36 9.37 8.43
C GLY A 282 15.70 9.13 7.07
N PRO A 283 14.38 8.90 7.09
CA PRO A 283 13.63 8.67 5.88
C PRO A 283 13.38 9.98 5.15
N THR A 284 13.80 10.04 3.89
CA THR A 284 13.51 11.16 2.98
C THR A 284 12.39 10.83 2.02
N GLU A 285 12.12 9.55 1.83
CA GLU A 285 11.31 9.03 0.73
C GLU A 285 10.43 7.87 1.18
N LEU A 286 9.43 7.53 0.38
CA LEU A 286 8.46 6.50 0.70
C LEU A 286 7.91 5.88 -0.58
N GLY A 287 7.76 4.57 -0.59
CA GLY A 287 7.09 3.87 -1.68
C GLY A 287 6.53 2.54 -1.24
N GLY A 288 5.62 2.00 -2.02
CA GLY A 288 4.88 0.81 -1.62
C GLY A 288 3.92 0.31 -2.67
N VAL A 289 3.16 -0.70 -2.25
CA VAL A 289 2.14 -1.35 -3.07
C VAL A 289 0.89 -1.56 -2.22
N PHE A 290 -0.26 -1.58 -2.88
CA PHE A 290 -1.50 -2.00 -2.24
C PHE A 290 -2.40 -2.76 -3.21
N ALA A 291 -3.31 -3.53 -2.63
CA ALA A 291 -4.36 -4.21 -3.34
C ALA A 291 -5.68 -4.15 -2.55
N ILE A 292 -6.74 -3.88 -3.28
CA ILE A 292 -8.14 -3.90 -2.84
C ILE A 292 -8.85 -4.86 -3.78
N GLN A 293 -9.24 -6.02 -3.31
CA GLN A 293 -9.83 -7.08 -4.12
C GLN A 293 -11.19 -7.43 -3.54
N GLY A 294 -12.22 -7.42 -4.38
CA GLY A 294 -13.51 -8.02 -4.11
C GLY A 294 -13.73 -9.21 -5.05
N ASP A 295 -14.95 -9.71 -5.05
CA ASP A 295 -15.43 -10.78 -5.94
C ASP A 295 -15.46 -10.35 -7.42
N ALA A 296 -15.95 -9.14 -7.71
CA ALA A 296 -16.19 -8.64 -9.07
C ALA A 296 -15.21 -7.54 -9.50
N SER A 297 -14.30 -7.10 -8.62
CA SER A 297 -13.32 -6.07 -8.97
C SER A 297 -12.03 -6.19 -8.18
N SER A 298 -10.93 -5.71 -8.78
CA SER A 298 -9.65 -5.60 -8.11
C SER A 298 -8.98 -4.28 -8.50
N LEU A 299 -8.43 -3.60 -7.50
CA LEU A 299 -7.60 -2.42 -7.65
C LEU A 299 -6.23 -2.77 -7.09
N THR A 300 -5.21 -2.71 -7.92
CA THR A 300 -3.82 -2.86 -7.51
C THR A 300 -3.07 -1.58 -7.84
N ALA A 301 -2.09 -1.23 -7.01
CA ALA A 301 -1.32 -0.03 -7.25
C ALA A 301 0.08 -0.11 -6.66
N VAL A 302 0.92 0.76 -7.21
CA VAL A 302 2.29 0.99 -6.78
C VAL A 302 2.54 2.48 -6.79
N PHE A 303 3.23 2.96 -5.76
CA PHE A 303 3.47 4.38 -5.57
C PHE A 303 4.88 4.62 -5.07
N LEU A 304 5.42 5.78 -5.45
CA LEU A 304 6.78 6.17 -5.10
C LEU A 304 6.88 7.69 -4.98
N SER A 305 7.40 8.17 -3.85
CA SER A 305 7.62 9.59 -3.62
C SER A 305 8.56 10.17 -4.66
N ARG A 306 8.19 11.31 -5.24
CA ARG A 306 9.07 12.09 -6.11
C ARG A 306 9.98 12.89 -5.17
N GLY A 307 11.28 12.61 -5.17
CA GLY A 307 12.23 13.20 -4.23
C GLY A 307 12.08 14.72 -4.13
N GLY A 308 11.80 15.20 -2.92
CA GLY A 308 11.52 16.60 -2.59
C GLY A 308 11.22 16.65 -1.10
N GLY A 309 11.99 17.43 -0.35
CA GLY A 309 12.10 17.32 1.11
C GLY A 309 10.76 17.22 1.84
N SER A 310 10.75 16.44 2.92
CA SER A 310 9.71 16.49 3.93
C SER A 310 9.57 17.94 4.40
N ALA A 311 8.60 18.67 3.86
CA ALA A 311 8.25 19.96 4.41
C ALA A 311 7.68 19.70 5.82
N PRO A 312 8.26 20.26 6.89
CA PRO A 312 7.58 20.26 8.17
C PRO A 312 6.24 20.98 7.96
N ILE A 313 5.14 20.27 8.17
CA ILE A 313 3.83 20.90 8.23
C ILE A 313 3.82 21.70 9.55
N PRO A 314 3.50 23.00 9.51
CA PRO A 314 3.43 23.83 10.71
C PRO A 314 2.44 23.30 11.75
#